data_AF-A0A1Y0MDB9-F1
#
_entry.id   AF-A0A1Y0MDB9-F1
#
_cell.length_a   1.000
_cell.length_b   1.000
_cell.length_c   1.000
_cell.angle_alpha   90.00
_cell.angle_beta   90.00
_cell.angle_gamma   90.00
#
_symmetry.space_group_name_H-M   'P 1'
#
loop_
_entity.id
_entity.type
_entity.pdbx_description
1 polymer ?
#
loop_
_entity_poly.entity_id
_entity_poly.type
_entity_poly.pdbx_seq_one_letter_code
_entity_poly.pdbx_strand_id
1 'polypeptide(L)'
;MINRFFKKKPEQLSKVEYWKKWEFFELVDDLHKAEKILVEFKGGYSNQFDSAQDFHTHLVDYIDDIEYGNRIDISELWIWFAPTCDWDDLVGMDGLEIGNRIFERVDNWKNNNLS
;
A
#
# COMPACT_ATOMS: atom_id res chain seq x y z
N MET A 1 8.09 -16.63 -48.59
CA MET A 1 7.65 -17.36 -47.39
C MET A 1 7.85 -16.42 -46.21
N ILE A 2 6.79 -15.76 -45.72
CA ILE A 2 6.90 -14.76 -44.64
C ILE A 2 6.57 -15.47 -43.33
N ASN A 3 7.59 -15.78 -42.53
CA ASN A 3 7.39 -16.22 -41.15
C ASN A 3 6.90 -15.02 -40.33
N ARG A 4 5.58 -14.95 -40.14
CA ARG A 4 4.94 -14.05 -39.20
C ARG A 4 5.28 -14.54 -37.78
N PHE A 5 6.28 -13.94 -37.16
CA PHE A 5 6.50 -14.07 -35.72
C PHE A 5 5.30 -13.45 -35.01
N PHE A 6 4.36 -14.29 -34.59
CA PHE A 6 3.35 -13.90 -33.61
C PHE A 6 4.09 -13.62 -32.30
N LYS A 7 4.35 -12.35 -32.00
CA LYS A 7 4.70 -11.94 -30.64
C LYS A 7 3.53 -12.39 -29.76
N LYS A 8 3.77 -13.38 -28.89
CA LYS A 8 2.80 -13.74 -27.85
C LYS A 8 2.42 -12.44 -27.13
N LYS A 9 1.12 -12.13 -27.05
CA LYS A 9 0.66 -11.04 -26.17
C LYS A 9 1.18 -11.35 -24.78
N PRO A 10 1.69 -10.35 -24.03
CA PRO A 10 2.00 -10.55 -22.62
C PRO A 10 0.74 -11.11 -21.95
N GLU A 11 0.91 -12.26 -21.31
CA GLU A 11 -0.16 -12.95 -20.60
C GLU A 11 -0.66 -12.01 -19.49
N GLN A 12 -1.87 -11.49 -19.65
CA GLN A 12 -2.49 -10.63 -18.63
C GLN A 12 -2.83 -11.52 -17.44
N LEU A 13 -2.19 -11.24 -16.30
CA LEU A 13 -2.51 -11.91 -15.04
C LEU A 13 -3.98 -11.66 -14.69
N SER A 14 -4.67 -12.70 -14.20
CA SER A 14 -5.95 -12.52 -13.53
C SER A 14 -5.78 -11.68 -12.25
N LYS A 15 -6.87 -11.10 -11.71
CA LYS A 15 -6.83 -10.33 -10.45
C LYS A 15 -6.13 -11.11 -9.34
N VAL A 16 -6.48 -12.39 -9.18
CA VAL A 16 -5.90 -13.26 -8.14
C VAL A 16 -4.41 -13.50 -8.36
N GLU A 17 -3.96 -13.72 -9.60
CA GLU A 17 -2.55 -13.91 -9.90
C GLU A 17 -1.75 -12.62 -9.71
N TYR A 18 -2.32 -11.47 -10.08
CA TYR A 18 -1.72 -10.16 -9.82
C TYR A 18 -1.57 -9.90 -8.32
N TRP A 19 -2.62 -10.19 -7.54
CA TRP A 19 -2.62 -10.01 -6.09
C TRP A 19 -1.60 -10.92 -5.41
N LYS A 20 -1.49 -12.17 -5.84
CA LYS A 20 -0.47 -13.10 -5.34
C LYS A 20 0.95 -12.66 -5.72
N LYS A 21 1.15 -12.20 -6.95
CA LYS A 21 2.46 -11.74 -7.43
C LYS A 21 3.01 -10.59 -6.58
N TRP A 22 2.12 -9.71 -6.13
CA TRP A 22 2.47 -8.49 -5.40
C TRP A 22 2.11 -8.54 -3.91
N GLU A 23 1.80 -9.73 -3.38
CA GLU A 23 1.51 -9.93 -1.96
C GLU A 23 0.43 -8.97 -1.42
N PHE A 24 -0.62 -8.72 -2.22
CA PHE A 24 -1.70 -7.79 -1.84
C PHE A 24 -2.50 -8.29 -0.63
N PHE A 25 -2.62 -9.61 -0.44
CA PHE A 25 -3.31 -10.16 0.72
C PHE A 25 -2.54 -9.84 2.01
N GLU A 26 -1.23 -10.03 1.97
CA GLU A 26 -0.32 -9.72 3.07
C GLU A 26 -0.23 -8.21 3.32
N LEU A 27 -0.27 -7.39 2.26
CA LEU A 27 -0.35 -5.94 2.36
C LEU A 27 -1.64 -5.50 3.08
N VAL A 28 -2.80 -6.02 2.66
CA VAL A 28 -4.09 -5.71 3.31
C VAL A 28 -4.09 -6.14 4.78
N ASP A 29 -3.57 -7.33 5.10
CA ASP A 29 -3.42 -7.78 6.49
C ASP A 29 -2.54 -6.83 7.33
N ASP A 30 -1.48 -6.30 6.73
CA ASP A 30 -0.59 -5.35 7.41
C ASP A 30 -1.23 -3.96 7.55
N LEU A 31 -2.00 -3.51 6.56
CA LEU A 31 -2.78 -2.27 6.65
C LEU A 31 -3.83 -2.32 7.76
N HIS A 32 -4.54 -3.44 7.92
CA HIS A 32 -5.47 -3.65 9.05
C HIS A 32 -4.76 -3.67 10.41
N LYS A 33 -3.48 -4.08 10.47
CA LYS A 33 -2.69 -3.96 11.71
C LYS A 33 -2.27 -2.52 11.97
N ALA A 34 -1.88 -1.80 10.93
CA ALA A 34 -1.56 -0.38 11.02
C ALA A 34 -2.77 0.44 11.47
N GLU A 35 -3.95 0.16 10.92
CA GLU A 35 -5.24 0.74 11.32
C GLU A 35 -5.49 0.58 12.84
N LYS A 36 -5.35 -0.64 13.35
CA LYS A 36 -5.50 -0.93 14.80
C LYS A 36 -4.50 -0.20 15.68
N ILE A 37 -3.25 -0.06 15.24
CA ILE A 37 -2.24 0.69 15.98
C ILE A 37 -2.63 2.16 16.00
N LEU A 38 -3.02 2.72 14.84
CA LEU A 38 -3.32 4.14 14.68
C LEU A 38 -4.50 4.61 15.55
N VAL A 39 -5.49 3.74 15.82
CA VAL A 39 -6.63 4.02 16.72
C VAL A 39 -6.18 4.37 18.15
N GLU A 40 -5.03 3.88 18.60
CA GLU A 40 -4.51 4.17 19.94
C GLU A 40 -3.89 5.57 20.06
N PHE A 41 -3.66 6.26 18.94
CA PHE A 41 -3.03 7.59 18.88
C PHE A 41 -4.08 8.69 18.69
N LYS A 42 -3.80 9.88 19.25
CA LYS A 42 -4.68 11.04 19.17
C LYS A 42 -3.89 12.31 18.94
N GLY A 43 -4.36 13.15 18.03
CA GLY A 43 -3.66 14.37 17.65
C GLY A 43 -2.39 14.04 16.86
N GLY A 44 -1.34 14.85 17.02
CA GLY A 44 -0.17 14.81 16.14
C GLY A 44 -0.41 15.61 14.87
N TYR A 45 0.58 15.64 14.01
CA TYR A 45 0.54 16.29 12.70
C TYR A 45 1.58 15.63 11.82
N SER A 46 1.23 15.37 10.57
CA SER A 46 2.18 15.00 9.53
C SER A 46 2.02 15.91 8.32
N ASN A 47 2.81 15.71 7.27
CA ASN A 47 2.72 16.55 6.09
C ASN A 47 1.34 16.48 5.39
N GLN A 48 0.69 15.32 5.39
CA GLN A 48 -0.62 15.12 4.74
C GLN A 48 -1.82 15.11 5.67
N PHE A 49 -1.62 14.94 6.98
CA PHE A 49 -2.71 14.72 7.92
C PHE A 49 -2.64 15.65 9.12
N ASP A 50 -3.79 16.21 9.48
CA ASP A 50 -3.91 17.14 10.60
C ASP A 50 -3.92 16.42 11.96
N SER A 51 -4.08 15.09 11.96
CA SER A 51 -4.04 14.25 13.16
C SER A 51 -3.98 12.75 12.83
N ALA A 52 -3.66 11.92 13.82
CA ALA A 52 -3.76 10.47 13.72
C ALA A 52 -5.18 9.99 13.35
N GLN A 53 -6.23 10.69 13.80
CA GLN A 53 -7.62 10.36 13.48
C GLN A 53 -7.99 10.70 12.03
N ASP A 54 -7.44 11.79 11.51
CA ASP A 54 -7.58 12.17 10.11
C ASP A 54 -6.90 11.12 9.22
N PHE A 55 -5.68 10.71 9.56
CA PHE A 55 -5.00 9.62 8.88
C PHE A 55 -5.78 8.29 8.99
N HIS A 56 -6.30 7.95 10.17
CA HIS A 56 -7.09 6.72 10.37
C HIS A 56 -8.30 6.65 9.43
N THR A 57 -9.03 7.76 9.29
CA THR A 57 -10.17 7.83 8.37
C THR A 57 -9.75 7.56 6.92
N HIS A 58 -8.68 8.20 6.46
CA HIS A 58 -8.15 8.00 5.11
C HIS A 58 -7.62 6.58 4.90
N LEU A 59 -6.98 5.98 5.90
CA LEU A 59 -6.47 4.62 5.83
C LEU A 59 -7.60 3.59 5.72
N VAL A 60 -8.69 3.75 6.48
CA VAL A 60 -9.87 2.87 6.40
C VAL A 60 -10.49 2.92 5.01
N ASP A 61 -10.75 4.13 4.48
CA ASP A 61 -11.30 4.30 3.14
C ASP A 61 -10.39 3.67 2.07
N TYR A 62 -9.07 3.77 2.25
CA TYR A 62 -8.09 3.18 1.35
C TYR A 62 -8.12 1.64 1.36
N ILE A 63 -8.25 1.03 2.54
CA ILE A 63 -8.35 -0.42 2.68
C ILE A 63 -9.63 -0.92 1.99
N ASP A 64 -10.76 -0.25 2.22
CA ASP A 64 -12.04 -0.59 1.59
C ASP A 64 -11.96 -0.50 0.05
N ASP A 65 -11.27 0.53 -0.47
CA ASP A 65 -11.00 0.71 -1.89
C ASP A 65 -10.16 -0.43 -2.50
N ILE A 66 -9.23 -1.01 -1.74
CA ILE A 66 -8.45 -2.18 -2.20
C ILE A 66 -9.31 -3.45 -2.16
N GLU A 67 -9.98 -3.71 -1.04
CA GLU A 67 -10.69 -4.96 -0.77
C GLU A 67 -11.94 -5.11 -1.63
N TYR A 68 -12.78 -4.06 -1.63
CA TYR A 68 -14.08 -4.05 -2.28
C TYR A 68 -14.08 -3.24 -3.57
N GLY A 69 -13.22 -2.24 -3.64
CA GLY A 69 -12.94 -1.55 -4.88
C GLY A 69 -12.09 -2.38 -5.84
N ASN A 70 -11.93 -1.87 -7.06
CA ASN A 70 -10.96 -2.40 -8.02
C ASN A 70 -9.70 -1.55 -8.04
N ARG A 71 -9.33 -0.94 -6.89
CA ARG A 71 -8.07 -0.22 -6.76
C ARG A 71 -6.92 -1.23 -6.79
N ILE A 72 -6.02 -1.03 -7.75
CA ILE A 72 -4.76 -1.80 -7.88
C ILE A 72 -3.53 -0.89 -7.85
N ASP A 73 -3.74 0.42 -7.86
CA ASP A 73 -2.70 1.42 -7.69
C ASP A 73 -2.53 1.69 -6.20
N ILE A 74 -1.36 1.31 -5.68
CA ILE A 74 -0.99 1.46 -4.27
C ILE A 74 0.07 2.56 -4.05
N SER A 75 0.26 3.46 -5.01
CA SER A 75 1.31 4.48 -4.97
C SER A 75 1.20 5.46 -3.79
N GLU A 76 -0.01 5.73 -3.32
CA GLU A 76 -0.27 6.61 -2.17
C GLU A 76 0.25 6.03 -0.85
N LEU A 77 0.15 4.71 -0.65
CA LEU A 77 0.75 4.04 0.51
C LEU A 77 2.27 4.21 0.56
N TRP A 78 2.93 4.37 -0.59
CA TRP A 78 4.36 4.62 -0.63
C TRP A 78 4.70 5.95 0.04
N ILE A 79 3.83 6.96 -0.08
CA ILE A 79 4.04 8.28 0.51
C ILE A 79 3.76 8.20 2.02
N TRP A 80 2.66 7.56 2.41
CA TRP A 80 2.27 7.48 3.82
C TRP A 80 3.23 6.67 4.68
N PHE A 81 3.77 5.58 4.14
CA PHE A 81 4.61 4.63 4.88
C PHE A 81 6.10 4.73 4.55
N ALA A 82 6.53 5.66 3.68
CA ALA A 82 7.95 5.91 3.49
C ALA A 82 8.64 6.23 4.83
N PRO A 83 9.90 5.79 5.04
CA PRO A 83 10.62 6.09 6.26
C PRO A 83 10.64 7.60 6.52
N THR A 84 10.41 7.99 7.77
CA THR A 84 10.36 9.37 8.26
C THR A 84 9.24 10.24 7.64
N CYS A 85 8.16 9.61 7.17
CA CYS A 85 6.98 10.28 6.59
C CYS A 85 5.74 10.17 7.50
N ASP A 86 4.54 10.21 6.91
CA ASP A 86 3.29 10.43 7.65
C ASP A 86 3.05 9.43 8.79
N TRP A 87 3.31 8.15 8.53
CA TRP A 87 3.21 7.10 9.54
C TRP A 87 4.15 7.32 10.72
N ASP A 88 5.42 7.62 10.45
CA ASP A 88 6.43 7.78 11.49
C ASP A 88 6.22 9.07 12.31
N ASP A 89 5.74 10.14 11.67
CA ASP A 89 5.40 11.41 12.33
C ASP A 89 4.27 11.25 13.36
N LEU A 90 3.35 10.30 13.13
CA LEU A 90 2.15 10.11 13.95
C LEU A 90 2.30 8.99 14.98
N VAL A 91 2.94 7.88 14.60
CA VAL A 91 2.97 6.65 15.40
C VAL A 91 4.34 6.41 16.05
N GLY A 92 5.41 6.98 15.47
CA GLY A 92 6.76 6.82 15.96
C GLY A 92 7.21 5.36 16.08
N MET A 93 7.95 5.04 17.14
CA MET A 93 8.59 3.73 17.29
C MET A 93 7.62 2.57 17.45
N ASP A 94 6.41 2.81 17.98
CA ASP A 94 5.39 1.77 18.19
C ASP A 94 4.88 1.20 16.85
N GLY A 95 4.98 2.00 15.79
CA GLY A 95 4.57 1.64 14.43
C GLY A 95 5.71 1.20 13.52
N LEU A 96 6.97 1.26 13.95
CA LEU A 96 8.11 1.15 13.05
C LEU A 96 8.15 -0.19 12.29
N GLU A 97 7.88 -1.29 12.97
CA GLU A 97 7.91 -2.62 12.34
C GLU A 97 6.84 -2.75 11.26
N ILE A 98 5.60 -2.35 11.56
CA ILE A 98 4.49 -2.50 10.62
C ILE A 98 4.65 -1.52 9.44
N GLY A 99 5.09 -0.29 9.71
CA GLY A 99 5.30 0.71 8.68
C GLY A 99 6.36 0.29 7.66
N ASN A 100 7.49 -0.23 8.14
CA ASN A 100 8.54 -0.74 7.26
C ASN A 100 8.08 -1.94 6.42
N ARG A 101 7.31 -2.87 6.99
CA ARG A 101 6.78 -4.02 6.24
C ARG A 101 5.82 -3.59 5.13
N ILE A 102 4.96 -2.61 5.40
CA ILE A 102 4.06 -2.04 4.39
C ILE A 102 4.89 -1.35 3.29
N PHE A 103 5.85 -0.51 3.69
CA PHE A 103 6.70 0.21 2.75
C PHE A 103 7.47 -0.73 1.82
N GLU A 104 8.11 -1.78 2.33
CA GLU A 104 8.86 -2.73 1.51
C GLU A 104 7.99 -3.38 0.43
N ARG A 105 6.74 -3.75 0.77
CA ARG A 105 5.80 -4.33 -0.20
C ARG A 105 5.40 -3.35 -1.29
N VAL A 106 5.06 -2.13 -0.87
CA VAL A 106 4.62 -1.06 -1.79
C VAL A 106 5.79 -0.62 -2.68
N ASP A 107 6.99 -0.52 -2.14
CA ASP A 107 8.21 -0.15 -2.89
C ASP A 107 8.56 -1.22 -3.93
N ASN A 108 8.50 -2.50 -3.56
CA ASN A 108 8.67 -3.61 -4.51
C ASN A 108 7.64 -3.54 -5.64
N TRP A 109 6.37 -3.31 -5.33
CA TRP A 109 5.34 -3.12 -6.35
C TRP A 109 5.64 -1.92 -7.27
N LYS A 110 5.97 -0.76 -6.69
CA LYS A 110 6.23 0.48 -7.43
C LYS A 110 7.39 0.32 -8.40
N ASN A 111 8.50 -0.24 -7.95
CA ASN A 111 9.72 -0.43 -8.75
C ASN A 111 9.51 -1.37 -9.95
N ASN A 112 8.44 -2.18 -9.95
CA ASN A 112 8.15 -3.13 -11.02
C ASN A 112 6.91 -2.78 -11.88
N ASN A 113 6.12 -1.78 -11.50
CA ASN A 113 4.88 -1.40 -12.23
C ASN A 113 4.89 0.06 -12.72
N LEU A 114 5.81 0.91 -12.25
CA LEU A 114 5.89 2.33 -12.64
C LEU A 114 7.17 2.68 -13.42
N SER A 115 7.88 1.68 -13.98
CA SER A 115 9.09 1.83 -14.82
C SER A 115 8.79 2.04 -16.30
#